data_AF-A0A0A6U7G1-F1
#
_entry.id   AF-A0A0A6U7G1-F1
#
_cell.length_a   1.000
_cell.length_b   1.000
_cell.length_c   1.000
_cell.angle_alpha   90.00
_cell.angle_beta   90.00
_cell.angle_gamma   90.00
#
_symmetry.space_group_name_H-M   'P 1'
#
loop_
_entity.id
_entity.type
_entity.pdbx_description
1 polymer ?
#
loop_
_entity_poly.entity_id
_entity_poly.type
_entity_poly.pdbx_seq_one_letter_code
_entity_poly.pdbx_strand_id
1 'polypeptide(L)'
;MDHTSAVARGIDPNQAHPARRYNYWLGGKDNFAADRASGDELERLFPKVRLGALANRDLLCRATRHLTAEVGIRQFLDIGTGLPTADNTHEVAQRHAPDSRVVYVDNDPMVMAHAQALLNSSAEGRTAYIEADLNDPEAILAHPVLHDTLDLKQPVGLMLIAVLHFIHGHGAAEPIVSRLLDAMPSGSHLVATHATSDFGTPEQQALYQRLVEQGKSDVWTRTRDEFAGLFDGLELVAPGVVPASEWHPDQGAVIPARSDINVWAAVGRKP
;
A
#
# COMPACT_ATOMS: atom_id res chain seq x y z
N MET A 1 25.47 -18.74 21.57
CA MET A 1 24.52 -17.63 21.78
C MET A 1 23.34 -17.96 20.90
N ASP A 2 22.26 -18.36 21.56
CA ASP A 2 21.14 -19.09 20.98
C ASP A 2 20.16 -18.09 20.34
N HIS A 3 19.88 -18.26 19.04
CA HIS A 3 19.03 -17.36 18.25
C HIS A 3 17.52 -17.63 18.46
N THR A 4 17.14 -18.39 19.48
CA THR A 4 15.75 -18.72 19.82
C THR A 4 15.15 -17.76 20.85
N SER A 5 15.36 -16.46 20.65
CA SER A 5 14.76 -15.42 21.48
C SER A 5 13.61 -14.76 20.72
N ALA A 6 12.39 -15.15 21.08
CA ALA A 6 11.10 -14.61 20.66
C ALA A 6 10.64 -14.94 19.23
N VAL A 7 10.09 -16.14 19.07
CA VAL A 7 8.92 -16.29 18.19
C VAL A 7 7.86 -15.35 18.77
N ALA A 8 7.76 -14.13 18.23
CA ALA A 8 6.69 -13.22 18.62
C ALA A 8 5.36 -13.94 18.39
N ARG A 9 4.48 -13.96 19.39
CA ARG A 9 3.17 -14.65 19.32
C ARG A 9 2.47 -14.25 18.01
N GLY A 10 2.37 -15.17 17.06
CA GLY A 10 1.70 -14.95 15.78
C GLY A 10 2.59 -14.94 14.53
N ILE A 11 3.93 -14.98 14.65
CA ILE A 11 4.83 -15.06 13.49
C ILE A 11 5.19 -16.53 13.21
N ASP A 12 4.60 -17.13 12.17
CA ASP A 12 5.06 -18.41 11.61
C ASP A 12 6.13 -18.15 10.53
N PRO A 13 7.39 -18.60 10.70
CA PRO A 13 8.44 -18.42 9.71
C PRO A 13 8.38 -19.41 8.53
N ASN A 14 7.53 -20.44 8.60
CA ASN A 14 7.37 -21.45 7.56
C ASN A 14 6.21 -21.16 6.61
N GLN A 15 5.38 -20.16 6.93
CA GLN A 15 4.30 -19.69 6.09
C GLN A 15 4.69 -18.34 5.49
N ALA A 16 4.58 -18.21 4.17
CA ALA A 16 4.84 -16.96 3.49
C ALA A 16 3.77 -15.91 3.86
N HIS A 17 4.19 -14.66 4.05
CA HIS A 17 3.30 -13.53 4.30
C HIS A 17 3.50 -12.42 3.26
N PRO A 18 2.43 -11.76 2.77
CA PRO A 18 2.57 -10.75 1.73
C PRO A 18 3.53 -9.60 2.07
N ALA A 19 3.50 -9.07 3.29
CA ALA A 19 4.40 -7.99 3.72
C ALA A 19 5.88 -8.38 3.67
N ARG A 20 6.19 -9.62 4.07
CA ARG A 20 7.56 -10.19 4.10
C ARG A 20 8.05 -10.52 2.70
N ARG A 21 7.17 -11.06 1.85
CA ARG A 21 7.45 -11.27 0.42
C ARG A 21 7.72 -9.95 -0.30
N TYR A 22 6.93 -8.92 -0.02
CA TYR A 22 7.16 -7.59 -0.56
C TYR A 22 8.49 -7.00 -0.10
N ASN A 23 8.82 -7.12 1.20
CA ASN A 23 10.14 -6.75 1.74
C ASN A 23 11.29 -7.44 1.00
N TYR A 24 11.17 -8.74 0.70
CA TYR A 24 12.16 -9.48 -0.09
C TYR A 24 12.33 -8.91 -1.52
N TRP A 25 11.24 -8.61 -2.22
CA TRP A 25 11.31 -8.01 -3.56
C TRP A 25 11.98 -6.62 -3.54
N LEU A 26 11.78 -5.85 -2.47
CA LEU A 26 12.47 -4.58 -2.26
C LEU A 26 13.95 -4.74 -1.83
N GLY A 27 14.43 -5.96 -1.62
CA GLY A 27 15.80 -6.23 -1.17
C GLY A 27 16.01 -6.06 0.33
N GLY A 28 14.93 -6.01 1.11
CA GLY A 28 14.95 -6.01 2.57
C GLY A 28 15.37 -7.35 3.17
N LYS A 29 15.61 -7.34 4.48
CA LYS A 29 16.11 -8.51 5.24
C LYS A 29 15.06 -9.13 6.18
N ASP A 30 13.90 -8.49 6.32
CA ASP A 30 12.85 -8.88 7.26
C ASP A 30 11.92 -9.88 6.56
N ASN A 31 12.48 -11.04 6.23
CA ASN A 31 11.80 -12.12 5.53
C ASN A 31 12.44 -13.48 5.86
N PHE A 32 11.61 -14.52 5.88
CA PHE A 32 12.03 -15.89 6.09
C PHE A 32 12.24 -16.63 4.77
N ALA A 33 12.71 -17.88 4.86
CA ALA A 33 12.94 -18.71 3.68
C ALA A 33 11.64 -18.99 2.90
N ALA A 34 10.50 -19.15 3.60
CA ALA A 34 9.20 -19.36 2.97
C ALA A 34 8.77 -18.15 2.12
N ASP A 35 9.00 -16.94 2.62
CA ASP A 35 8.69 -15.69 1.90
C ASP A 35 9.50 -15.56 0.62
N ARG A 36 10.81 -15.86 0.69
CA ARG A 36 11.71 -15.83 -0.49
C ARG A 36 11.31 -16.86 -1.52
N ALA A 37 11.04 -18.10 -1.09
CA ALA A 37 10.58 -19.15 -1.99
C ALA A 37 9.27 -18.78 -2.71
N SER A 38 8.31 -18.20 -1.97
CA SER A 38 7.07 -17.68 -2.56
C SER A 38 7.33 -16.53 -3.54
N GLY A 39 8.24 -15.61 -3.19
CA GLY A 39 8.64 -14.49 -4.04
C GLY A 39 9.29 -14.94 -5.35
N ASP A 40 10.22 -15.91 -5.28
CA ASP A 40 10.91 -16.48 -6.45
C ASP A 40 9.95 -17.26 -7.35
N GLU A 41 9.00 -17.99 -6.77
CA GLU A 41 7.97 -18.70 -7.54
C GLU A 41 7.09 -17.71 -8.32
N LEU A 42 6.62 -16.64 -7.66
CA LEU A 42 5.83 -15.60 -8.33
C LEU A 42 6.64 -14.85 -9.39
N GLU A 43 7.93 -14.58 -9.15
CA GLU A 43 8.80 -13.97 -10.16
C GLU A 43 8.99 -14.88 -11.38
N ARG A 44 9.07 -16.20 -11.19
CA ARG A 44 9.13 -17.16 -12.30
C ARG A 44 7.84 -17.15 -13.14
N LEU A 45 6.68 -16.98 -12.51
CA LEU A 45 5.37 -16.94 -13.19
C LEU A 45 5.09 -15.56 -13.82
N PHE A 46 5.48 -14.51 -13.13
CA PHE A 46 5.27 -13.11 -13.47
C PHE A 46 6.61 -12.36 -13.37
N PRO A 47 7.49 -12.42 -14.40
CA PRO A 47 8.87 -11.91 -14.36
C PRO A 47 9.03 -10.41 -14.06
N LYS A 48 7.92 -9.67 -14.02
CA LYS A 48 7.88 -8.22 -13.81
C LYS A 48 7.42 -7.83 -12.40
N VAL A 49 7.04 -8.79 -11.56
CA VAL A 49 6.50 -8.53 -10.21
C VAL A 49 7.46 -7.72 -9.33
N ARG A 50 8.76 -8.01 -9.41
CA ARG A 50 9.78 -7.30 -8.64
C ARG A 50 9.93 -5.84 -9.09
N LEU A 51 9.90 -5.61 -10.40
CA LEU A 51 9.93 -4.25 -10.95
C LEU A 51 8.66 -3.47 -10.60
N GLY A 52 7.50 -4.13 -10.62
CA GLY A 52 6.23 -3.57 -10.15
C GLY A 52 6.28 -3.15 -8.67
N ALA A 53 6.87 -3.98 -7.81
CA ALA A 53 7.05 -3.66 -6.38
C ALA A 53 7.95 -2.42 -6.17
N LEU A 54 9.06 -2.32 -6.91
CA LEU A 54 9.93 -1.14 -6.87
C LEU A 54 9.19 0.11 -7.34
N ALA A 55 8.52 0.05 -8.49
CA ALA A 55 7.75 1.17 -9.02
C ALA A 55 6.61 1.61 -8.09
N ASN A 56 5.97 0.65 -7.41
CA ASN A 56 4.95 0.91 -6.41
C ASN A 56 5.52 1.61 -5.17
N ARG A 57 6.71 1.22 -4.71
CA ARG A 57 7.38 1.91 -3.60
C ARG A 57 7.79 3.33 -3.98
N ASP A 58 8.34 3.52 -5.18
CA ASP A 58 8.69 4.86 -5.66
C ASP A 58 7.44 5.75 -5.79
N LEU A 59 6.31 5.18 -6.20
CA LEU A 59 5.05 5.90 -6.26
C LEU A 59 4.57 6.39 -4.89
N LEU A 60 4.70 5.58 -3.83
CA LEU A 60 4.38 6.01 -2.46
C LEU A 60 5.12 7.31 -2.12
N CYS A 61 6.43 7.35 -2.40
CA CYS A 61 7.26 8.52 -2.14
C CYS A 61 6.78 9.73 -2.96
N ARG A 62 6.52 9.56 -4.26
CA ARG A 62 6.09 10.67 -5.14
C ARG A 62 4.70 11.18 -4.79
N ALA A 63 3.75 10.30 -4.50
CA ALA A 63 2.39 10.67 -4.09
C ALA A 63 2.38 11.37 -2.74
N THR A 64 3.10 10.84 -1.75
CA THR A 64 3.23 11.47 -0.42
C THR A 64 3.87 12.86 -0.52
N ARG A 65 4.94 13.00 -1.31
CA ARG A 65 5.57 14.30 -1.59
C ARG A 65 4.59 15.26 -2.25
N HIS A 66 3.89 14.85 -3.30
CA HIS A 66 2.90 15.69 -3.98
C HIS A 66 1.80 16.17 -3.03
N LEU A 67 1.20 15.25 -2.27
CA LEU A 67 0.16 15.59 -1.29
C LEU A 67 0.68 16.55 -0.20
N THR A 68 1.91 16.36 0.26
CA THR A 68 2.46 17.20 1.34
C THR A 68 2.93 18.57 0.84
N ALA A 69 3.77 18.58 -0.21
CA ALA A 69 4.48 19.76 -0.66
C ALA A 69 3.65 20.65 -1.60
N GLU A 70 2.80 20.07 -2.45
CA GLU A 70 2.05 20.81 -3.46
C GLU A 70 0.59 21.03 -3.05
N VAL A 71 -0.07 19.99 -2.51
CA VAL A 71 -1.50 20.06 -2.13
C VAL A 71 -1.69 20.62 -0.71
N GLY A 72 -0.73 20.38 0.19
CA GLY A 72 -0.79 20.88 1.57
C GLY A 72 -1.43 19.94 2.57
N ILE A 73 -1.55 18.64 2.28
CA ILE A 73 -1.99 17.62 3.23
C ILE A 73 -0.97 17.50 4.37
N ARG A 74 -1.48 17.38 5.60
CA ARG A 74 -0.67 17.24 6.84
C ARG A 74 -1.00 15.99 7.63
N GLN A 75 -1.95 15.18 7.17
CA GLN A 75 -2.46 14.02 7.89
C GLN A 75 -2.57 12.85 6.93
N PHE A 76 -2.05 11.70 7.33
CA PHE A 76 -2.07 10.49 6.51
C PHE A 76 -2.60 9.32 7.30
N LEU A 77 -3.50 8.56 6.68
CA LEU A 77 -3.94 7.25 7.16
C LEU A 77 -3.43 6.23 6.14
N ASP A 78 -2.46 5.41 6.55
CA ASP A 78 -1.76 4.48 5.69
C ASP A 78 -2.10 3.03 6.08
N ILE A 79 -2.96 2.38 5.29
CA ILE A 79 -3.49 1.05 5.59
C ILE A 79 -2.87 0.01 4.67
N GLY A 80 -2.38 -1.08 5.28
CA GLY A 80 -1.48 -2.03 4.63
C GLY A 80 -0.06 -1.48 4.59
N THR A 81 0.41 -0.90 5.70
CA THR A 81 1.71 -0.23 5.81
C THR A 81 2.88 -1.12 5.38
N GLY A 82 2.78 -2.42 5.65
CA GLY A 82 3.86 -3.37 5.42
C GLY A 82 5.06 -3.15 6.33
N LEU A 83 6.14 -3.90 6.07
CA LEU A 83 7.36 -3.80 6.87
C LEU A 83 8.07 -2.47 6.59
N PRO A 84 8.67 -1.83 7.62
CA PRO A 84 9.39 -0.58 7.44
C PRO A 84 10.50 -0.71 6.40
N THR A 85 10.61 0.26 5.50
CA THR A 85 11.72 0.38 4.55
C THR A 85 12.26 1.80 4.56
N ALA A 86 13.23 2.13 3.69
CA ALA A 86 13.61 3.53 3.52
C ALA A 86 12.44 4.37 3.00
N ASP A 87 12.38 5.65 3.40
CA ASP A 87 11.40 6.63 2.95
C ASP A 87 9.94 6.22 3.27
N ASN A 88 9.68 5.89 4.54
CA ASN A 88 8.32 5.65 5.01
C ASN A 88 7.46 6.91 4.87
N THR A 89 6.13 6.74 4.81
CA THR A 89 5.16 7.83 4.58
C THR A 89 5.41 9.05 5.49
N HIS A 90 5.67 8.85 6.78
CA HIS A 90 5.97 9.93 7.71
C HIS A 90 7.32 10.59 7.43
N GLU A 91 8.37 9.84 7.08
CA GLU A 91 9.68 10.39 6.73
C GLU A 91 9.58 11.27 5.49
N VAL A 92 8.84 10.83 4.47
CA VAL A 92 8.61 11.62 3.25
C VAL A 92 7.78 12.87 3.57
N ALA A 93 6.67 12.73 4.28
CA ALA A 93 5.82 13.88 4.64
C ALA A 93 6.57 14.89 5.53
N GLN A 94 7.24 14.43 6.59
CA GLN A 94 7.90 15.29 7.57
C GLN A 94 9.15 15.99 7.01
N ARG A 95 9.80 15.45 5.96
CA ARG A 95 10.83 16.19 5.21
C ARG A 95 10.29 17.47 4.56
N HIS A 96 9.02 17.48 4.16
CA HIS A 96 8.40 18.62 3.48
C HIS A 96 7.54 19.50 4.42
N ALA A 97 6.95 18.90 5.46
CA ALA A 97 6.18 19.57 6.50
C ALA A 97 6.37 18.84 7.83
N PRO A 98 7.31 19.27 8.70
CA PRO A 98 7.68 18.56 9.92
C PRO A 98 6.53 18.29 10.89
N ASP A 99 5.45 19.05 10.83
CA ASP A 99 4.23 18.89 11.63
C ASP A 99 3.27 17.80 11.11
N SER A 100 3.63 17.11 10.02
CA SER A 100 2.80 16.06 9.44
C SER A 100 2.59 14.88 10.38
N ARG A 101 1.36 14.35 10.35
CA ARG A 101 0.89 13.27 11.23
C ARG A 101 0.51 12.05 10.41
N VAL A 102 0.92 10.87 10.86
CA VAL A 102 0.67 9.61 10.15
C VAL A 102 0.15 8.56 11.12
N VAL A 103 -0.93 7.89 10.75
CA VAL A 103 -1.38 6.65 11.40
C VAL A 103 -1.17 5.51 10.42
N TYR A 104 -0.35 4.55 10.84
CA TYR A 104 -0.08 3.31 10.14
C TYR A 104 -1.02 2.21 10.61
N VAL A 105 -1.50 1.38 9.69
CA VAL A 105 -2.38 0.26 9.99
C VAL A 105 -1.91 -0.97 9.23
N ASP A 106 -1.71 -2.08 9.94
CA ASP A 106 -1.39 -3.38 9.35
C ASP A 106 -1.87 -4.51 10.26
N ASN A 107 -2.09 -5.71 9.71
CA ASN A 107 -2.54 -6.88 10.45
C ASN A 107 -1.45 -7.97 10.59
N ASP A 108 -0.25 -7.79 10.01
CA ASP A 108 0.88 -8.71 10.23
C ASP A 108 1.51 -8.46 11.62
N PRO A 109 1.57 -9.47 12.50
CA PRO A 109 2.26 -9.35 13.78
C PRO A 109 3.74 -8.97 13.64
N MET A 110 4.38 -9.28 12.50
CA MET A 110 5.75 -8.85 12.23
C MET A 110 5.86 -7.34 12.01
N VAL A 111 4.87 -6.71 11.39
CA VAL A 111 4.84 -5.25 11.22
C VAL A 111 4.70 -4.60 12.59
N MET A 112 3.83 -5.13 13.45
CA MET A 112 3.71 -4.66 14.83
C MET A 112 5.03 -4.80 15.61
N ALA A 113 5.75 -5.91 15.44
CA ALA A 113 7.06 -6.11 16.08
C ALA A 113 8.11 -5.08 15.61
N HIS A 114 7.96 -4.53 14.40
CA HIS A 114 8.84 -3.50 13.84
C HIS A 114 8.24 -2.09 13.89
N ALA A 115 7.04 -1.92 14.48
CA ALA A 115 6.32 -0.65 14.47
C ALA A 115 7.12 0.48 15.15
N GLN A 116 8.00 0.17 16.10
CA GLN A 116 8.89 1.16 16.72
C GLN A 116 9.69 1.99 15.69
N ALA A 117 10.08 1.38 14.56
CA ALA A 117 10.76 2.11 13.48
C ALA A 117 9.82 3.12 12.78
N LEU A 118 8.53 2.80 12.68
CA LEU A 118 7.49 3.70 12.13
C LEU A 118 7.10 4.80 13.13
N LEU A 119 7.38 4.61 14.41
CA LEU A 119 7.03 5.54 15.48
C LEU A 119 8.11 6.60 15.77
N ASN A 120 9.16 6.64 14.95
CA ASN A 120 10.24 7.62 15.06
C ASN A 120 9.91 8.93 14.33
N SER A 121 8.96 9.69 14.87
CA SER A 121 8.50 10.97 14.32
C SER A 121 9.51 12.11 14.55
N SER A 122 9.37 13.18 13.75
CA SER A 122 9.83 14.53 14.09
C SER A 122 9.23 15.02 15.43
N ALA A 123 9.84 16.06 16.01
CA ALA A 123 9.39 16.66 17.27
C ALA A 123 8.05 17.40 17.13
N GLU A 124 7.77 17.96 15.96
CA GLU A 124 6.56 18.71 15.62
C GLU A 124 5.41 17.81 15.15
N GLY A 125 5.75 16.66 14.55
CA GLY A 125 4.83 15.71 13.97
C GLY A 125 4.33 14.67 14.95
N ARG A 126 3.56 13.70 14.43
CA ARG A 126 3.11 12.54 15.21
C ARG A 126 3.03 11.31 14.32
N THR A 127 3.41 10.17 14.87
CA THR A 127 3.23 8.87 14.23
C THR A 127 2.55 7.94 15.21
N ALA A 128 1.60 7.15 14.73
CA ALA A 128 1.01 6.09 15.52
C ALA A 128 0.78 4.84 14.66
N TYR A 129 0.55 3.71 15.32
CA TYR A 129 0.34 2.42 14.69
C TYR A 129 -0.90 1.75 15.29
N ILE A 130 -1.70 1.12 14.43
CA ILE A 130 -2.89 0.35 14.79
C ILE A 130 -2.74 -1.05 14.18
N GLU A 131 -2.86 -2.07 15.00
CA GLU A 131 -3.02 -3.45 14.52
C GLU A 131 -4.49 -3.70 14.20
N ALA A 132 -4.86 -3.70 12.92
CA ALA A 132 -6.24 -3.89 12.47
C ALA A 132 -6.32 -4.42 11.04
N ASP A 133 -7.42 -5.09 10.73
CA ASP A 133 -7.70 -5.66 9.41
C ASP A 133 -8.48 -4.67 8.54
N LEU A 134 -8.04 -4.46 7.30
CA LEU A 134 -8.73 -3.62 6.31
C LEU A 134 -10.13 -4.14 5.95
N ASN A 135 -10.42 -5.43 6.16
CA ASN A 135 -11.76 -6.00 6.01
C ASN A 135 -12.75 -5.46 7.06
N ASP A 136 -12.26 -4.84 8.13
CA ASP A 136 -13.09 -4.17 9.15
C ASP A 136 -12.71 -2.68 9.25
N PRO A 137 -13.14 -1.84 8.28
CA PRO A 137 -12.84 -0.41 8.31
C PRO A 137 -13.43 0.30 9.54
N GLU A 138 -14.49 -0.25 10.16
CA GLU A 138 -15.08 0.32 11.37
C GLU A 138 -14.13 0.21 12.55
N ALA A 139 -13.46 -0.94 12.72
CA ALA A 139 -12.47 -1.12 13.78
C ALA A 139 -11.32 -0.12 13.66
N ILE A 140 -10.87 0.19 12.43
CA ILE A 140 -9.84 1.20 12.17
C ILE A 140 -10.36 2.59 12.54
N LEU A 141 -11.54 2.97 12.03
CA LEU A 141 -12.11 4.31 12.19
C LEU A 141 -12.56 4.60 13.62
N ALA A 142 -12.95 3.60 14.40
CA ALA A 142 -13.32 3.73 15.80
C ALA A 142 -12.12 3.70 16.75
N HIS A 143 -10.92 3.36 16.25
CA HIS A 143 -9.76 3.15 17.10
C HIS A 143 -9.30 4.47 17.78
N PRO A 144 -9.17 4.54 19.12
CA PRO A 144 -8.83 5.79 19.82
C PRO A 144 -7.54 6.45 19.33
N VAL A 145 -6.51 5.64 19.04
CA VAL A 145 -5.22 6.13 18.53
C VAL A 145 -5.35 6.92 17.23
N LEU A 146 -6.34 6.57 16.39
CA LEU A 146 -6.61 7.33 15.15
C LEU A 146 -6.98 8.77 15.50
N HIS A 147 -7.90 8.96 16.44
CA HIS A 147 -8.43 10.28 16.85
C HIS A 147 -7.46 11.07 17.74
N ASP A 148 -6.59 10.39 18.49
CA ASP A 148 -5.52 11.05 19.27
C ASP A 148 -4.40 11.62 18.37
N THR A 149 -4.28 11.08 17.15
CA THR A 149 -3.22 11.41 16.19
C THR A 149 -3.73 12.32 15.07
N LEU A 150 -4.87 11.97 14.45
CA LEU A 150 -5.46 12.68 13.32
C LEU A 150 -6.75 13.42 13.74
N ASP A 151 -6.92 14.63 13.22
CA ASP A 151 -8.16 15.38 13.24
C ASP A 151 -8.95 15.11 11.95
N LEU A 152 -9.94 14.21 12.01
CA LEU A 152 -10.79 13.86 10.87
C LEU A 152 -11.79 14.96 10.47
N LYS A 153 -11.67 16.18 11.03
CA LYS A 153 -12.33 17.38 10.51
C LYS A 153 -11.47 18.16 9.52
N GLN A 154 -10.19 17.80 9.40
CA GLN A 154 -9.24 18.37 8.45
C GLN A 154 -8.89 17.34 7.36
N PRO A 155 -8.50 17.77 6.15
CA PRO A 155 -8.16 16.86 5.06
C PRO A 155 -7.12 15.80 5.43
N VAL A 156 -7.33 14.57 4.93
CA VAL A 156 -6.46 13.40 5.15
C VAL A 156 -6.03 12.82 3.79
N GLY A 157 -4.77 12.41 3.67
CA GLY A 157 -4.30 11.51 2.62
C GLY A 157 -4.51 10.06 3.04
N LEU A 158 -5.52 9.40 2.47
CA LEU A 158 -5.76 7.97 2.61
C LEU A 158 -4.85 7.20 1.65
N MET A 159 -3.93 6.41 2.19
CA MET A 159 -3.00 5.60 1.43
C MET A 159 -3.46 4.13 1.48
N LEU A 160 -3.87 3.60 0.32
CA LEU A 160 -4.25 2.20 0.11
C LEU A 160 -3.30 1.61 -0.95
N ILE A 161 -2.01 1.59 -0.62
CA ILE A 161 -0.95 1.20 -1.55
C ILE A 161 -0.66 -0.28 -1.37
N ALA A 162 -0.79 -1.05 -2.45
CA ALA A 162 -0.52 -2.49 -2.50
C ALA A 162 -1.25 -3.34 -1.45
N VAL A 163 -2.48 -2.94 -1.08
CA VAL A 163 -3.29 -3.67 -0.08
C VAL A 163 -4.64 -4.16 -0.64
N LEU A 164 -5.29 -3.39 -1.52
CA LEU A 164 -6.66 -3.69 -1.98
C LEU A 164 -6.78 -4.95 -2.84
N HIS A 165 -5.67 -5.40 -3.41
CA HIS A 165 -5.63 -6.64 -4.16
C HIS A 165 -5.65 -7.89 -3.25
N PHE A 166 -5.58 -7.74 -1.93
CA PHE A 166 -5.88 -8.82 -0.98
C PHE A 166 -7.37 -8.91 -0.62
N ILE A 167 -8.20 -8.00 -1.13
CA ILE A 167 -9.66 -8.05 -0.99
C ILE A 167 -10.25 -8.78 -2.21
N HIS A 168 -10.65 -10.04 -2.01
CA HIS A 168 -11.08 -10.94 -3.08
C HIS A 168 -12.53 -10.70 -3.50
N GLY A 169 -12.76 -10.73 -4.80
CA GLY A 169 -14.09 -10.62 -5.40
C GLY A 169 -14.30 -9.32 -6.18
N HIS A 170 -15.11 -9.42 -7.24
CA HIS A 170 -15.60 -8.27 -7.99
C HIS A 170 -16.44 -7.37 -7.08
N GLY A 171 -16.17 -6.07 -7.09
CA GLY A 171 -16.83 -5.08 -6.23
C GLY A 171 -16.51 -5.15 -4.73
N ALA A 172 -15.79 -6.17 -4.25
CA ALA A 172 -15.58 -6.37 -2.81
C ALA A 172 -14.78 -5.24 -2.11
N ALA A 173 -13.90 -4.55 -2.86
CA ALA A 173 -13.10 -3.45 -2.32
C ALA A 173 -13.88 -2.12 -2.26
N GLU A 174 -14.90 -1.93 -3.11
CA GLU A 174 -15.68 -0.69 -3.20
C GLU A 174 -16.31 -0.25 -1.87
N PRO A 175 -17.03 -1.10 -1.13
CA PRO A 175 -17.66 -0.69 0.14
C PRO A 175 -16.61 -0.32 1.21
N ILE A 176 -15.44 -0.96 1.20
CA ILE A 176 -14.35 -0.64 2.14
C ILE A 176 -13.78 0.74 1.83
N VAL A 177 -13.44 0.99 0.55
CA VAL A 177 -12.89 2.28 0.10
C VAL A 177 -13.89 3.41 0.34
N SER A 178 -15.16 3.21 -0.03
CA SER A 178 -16.23 4.19 0.22
C SER A 178 -16.35 4.49 1.71
N ARG A 179 -16.38 3.46 2.56
CA ARG A 179 -16.55 3.65 4.00
C ARG A 179 -15.42 4.45 4.64
N LEU A 180 -14.18 4.20 4.23
CA LEU A 180 -13.01 4.95 4.69
C LEU A 180 -13.06 6.40 4.21
N LEU A 181 -13.41 6.64 2.94
CA LEU A 181 -13.55 7.98 2.39
C LEU A 181 -14.69 8.77 3.01
N ASP A 182 -15.82 8.13 3.34
CA ASP A 182 -16.97 8.78 3.98
C ASP A 182 -16.62 9.38 5.34
N ALA A 183 -15.66 8.80 6.06
CA ALA A 183 -15.17 9.31 7.33
C ALA A 183 -14.27 10.56 7.21
N MET A 184 -13.85 10.91 5.99
CA MET A 184 -12.90 12.00 5.74
C MET A 184 -13.60 13.24 5.16
N PRO A 185 -13.15 14.46 5.47
CA PRO A 185 -13.80 15.67 4.95
C PRO A 185 -13.42 15.94 3.49
N SER A 186 -14.18 16.84 2.84
CA SER A 186 -13.83 17.41 1.53
C SER A 186 -12.38 17.92 1.49
N GLY A 187 -11.72 17.76 0.34
CA GLY A 187 -10.29 18.05 0.17
C GLY A 187 -9.34 16.94 0.63
N SER A 188 -9.85 15.87 1.23
CA SER A 188 -9.07 14.63 1.46
C SER A 188 -8.70 13.96 0.14
N HIS A 189 -7.70 13.09 0.15
CA HIS A 189 -7.21 12.43 -1.05
C HIS A 189 -7.12 10.93 -0.84
N LEU A 190 -7.50 10.15 -1.85
CA LEU A 190 -7.18 8.73 -1.95
C LEU A 190 -5.93 8.58 -2.82
N VAL A 191 -4.93 7.87 -2.32
CA VAL A 191 -3.84 7.29 -3.11
C VAL A 191 -4.00 5.79 -3.07
N ALA A 192 -4.22 5.15 -4.22
CA ALA A 192 -4.34 3.70 -4.27
C ALA A 192 -3.45 3.11 -5.35
N THR A 193 -3.01 1.89 -5.12
CA THR A 193 -2.40 1.05 -6.14
C THR A 193 -2.95 -0.36 -6.13
N HIS A 194 -2.89 -1.01 -7.28
CA HIS A 194 -3.54 -2.30 -7.45
C HIS A 194 -2.84 -3.18 -8.48
N ALA A 195 -2.63 -4.45 -8.13
CA ALA A 195 -2.09 -5.43 -9.04
C ALA A 195 -3.04 -5.66 -10.23
N THR A 196 -2.49 -5.76 -11.43
CA THR A 196 -3.27 -6.01 -12.65
C THR A 196 -2.67 -7.13 -13.49
N SER A 197 -3.55 -7.84 -14.20
CA SER A 197 -3.18 -8.80 -15.24
C SER A 197 -3.27 -8.21 -16.66
N ASP A 198 -3.67 -6.93 -16.82
CA ASP A 198 -3.93 -6.29 -18.12
C ASP A 198 -2.73 -6.32 -19.06
N PHE A 199 -1.52 -6.38 -18.49
CA PHE A 199 -0.26 -6.40 -19.23
C PHE A 199 0.33 -7.81 -19.45
N GLY A 200 -0.29 -8.84 -18.86
CA GLY A 200 0.15 -10.22 -19.05
C GLY A 200 -0.24 -10.75 -20.43
N THR A 201 0.49 -11.75 -20.93
CA THR A 201 0.06 -12.49 -22.12
C THR A 201 -1.24 -13.25 -21.83
N PRO A 202 -2.02 -13.66 -22.86
CA PRO A 202 -3.23 -14.47 -22.66
C PRO A 202 -2.97 -15.73 -21.82
N GLU A 203 -1.81 -16.36 -21.97
CA GLU A 203 -1.40 -17.54 -21.20
C GLU A 203 -1.15 -17.20 -19.73
N GLN A 204 -0.54 -16.05 -19.44
CA GLN A 204 -0.32 -15.58 -18.07
C GLN A 204 -1.63 -15.21 -17.39
N GLN A 205 -2.55 -14.55 -18.11
CA GLN A 205 -3.88 -14.21 -17.61
C GLN A 205 -4.68 -15.49 -17.29
N ALA A 206 -4.69 -16.46 -18.21
CA ALA A 206 -5.36 -17.75 -18.01
C ALA A 206 -4.72 -18.59 -16.89
N LEU A 207 -3.39 -18.51 -16.72
CA LEU A 207 -2.71 -19.13 -15.58
C LEU A 207 -3.14 -18.48 -14.27
N TYR A 208 -3.15 -17.15 -14.21
CA TYR A 208 -3.54 -16.41 -13.03
C TYR A 208 -5.00 -16.72 -12.62
N GLN A 209 -5.94 -16.69 -13.56
CA GLN A 209 -7.34 -17.06 -13.31
C GLN A 209 -7.46 -18.46 -12.69
N ARG A 210 -6.74 -19.45 -13.24
CA ARG A 210 -6.73 -20.81 -12.66
C ARG A 210 -6.15 -20.86 -11.25
N LEU A 211 -5.15 -20.03 -10.93
CA LEU A 211 -4.60 -19.96 -9.57
C LEU A 211 -5.62 -19.37 -8.59
N VAL A 212 -6.35 -18.33 -9.00
CA VAL A 212 -7.45 -17.75 -8.22
C VAL A 212 -8.56 -18.78 -7.98
N GLU A 213 -9.04 -19.45 -9.03
CA GLU A 213 -10.09 -20.49 -8.93
C GLU A 213 -9.71 -21.67 -8.02
N GLN A 214 -8.41 -21.99 -7.96
CA GLN A 214 -7.88 -23.06 -7.10
C GLN A 214 -7.59 -22.61 -5.66
N GLY A 215 -7.82 -21.32 -5.33
CA GLY A 215 -7.46 -20.76 -4.02
C GLY A 215 -5.94 -20.73 -3.77
N LYS A 216 -5.13 -20.67 -4.84
CA LYS A 216 -3.66 -20.66 -4.81
C LYS A 216 -3.07 -19.28 -5.06
N SER A 217 -3.91 -18.27 -5.28
CA SER A 217 -3.50 -16.87 -5.33
C SER A 217 -4.04 -16.16 -4.11
N ASP A 218 -3.18 -15.42 -3.43
CA ASP A 218 -3.54 -14.48 -2.37
C ASP A 218 -3.90 -13.10 -2.92
N VAL A 219 -3.54 -12.81 -4.17
CA VAL A 219 -3.90 -11.59 -4.89
C VAL A 219 -5.17 -11.83 -5.71
N TRP A 220 -6.04 -10.82 -5.77
CA TRP A 220 -7.14 -10.63 -6.72
C TRP A 220 -6.80 -9.45 -7.64
N THR A 221 -6.51 -9.68 -8.92
CA THR A 221 -6.21 -8.62 -9.88
C THR A 221 -7.47 -7.94 -10.37
N ARG A 222 -7.37 -6.65 -10.67
CA ARG A 222 -8.44 -5.86 -11.26
C ARG A 222 -7.95 -5.27 -12.58
N THR A 223 -8.85 -5.20 -13.55
CA THR A 223 -8.64 -4.44 -14.77
C THR A 223 -8.51 -2.95 -14.46
N ARG A 224 -8.01 -2.18 -15.42
CA ARG A 224 -7.93 -0.72 -15.31
C ARG A 224 -9.28 -0.08 -14.94
N ASP A 225 -10.36 -0.54 -15.55
CA ASP A 225 -11.68 0.05 -15.36
C ASP A 225 -12.27 -0.32 -13.99
N GLU A 226 -12.11 -1.57 -13.54
CA GLU A 226 -12.49 -1.99 -12.17
C GLU A 226 -11.68 -1.22 -11.10
N PHE A 227 -10.39 -0.97 -11.34
CA PHE A 227 -9.58 -0.16 -10.44
C PHE A 227 -9.99 1.32 -10.47
N ALA A 228 -10.34 1.86 -11.64
CA ALA A 228 -10.83 3.22 -11.78
C ALA A 228 -12.14 3.45 -11.00
N GLY A 229 -13.03 2.46 -10.97
CA GLY A 229 -14.30 2.53 -10.21
C GLY A 229 -14.13 2.73 -8.71
N LEU A 230 -12.97 2.37 -8.13
CA LEU A 230 -12.66 2.65 -6.72
C LEU A 230 -12.52 4.16 -6.42
N PHE A 231 -12.43 5.00 -7.45
CA PHE A 231 -12.34 6.44 -7.37
C PHE A 231 -13.66 7.14 -7.76
N ASP A 232 -14.76 6.40 -7.89
CA ASP A 232 -16.06 6.99 -8.22
C ASP A 232 -16.46 8.08 -7.22
N GLY A 233 -16.87 9.24 -7.75
CA GLY A 233 -17.17 10.43 -6.94
C GLY A 233 -15.96 11.26 -6.51
N LEU A 234 -14.73 10.84 -6.87
CA LEU A 234 -13.51 11.62 -6.66
C LEU A 234 -13.08 12.37 -7.93
N GLU A 235 -12.38 13.47 -7.74
CA GLU A 235 -11.69 14.21 -8.79
C GLU A 235 -10.30 13.59 -9.00
N LEU A 236 -10.13 12.80 -10.06
CA LEU A 236 -8.83 12.22 -10.38
C LEU A 236 -7.79 13.31 -10.67
N VAL A 237 -6.69 13.27 -9.92
CA VAL A 237 -5.50 14.07 -10.19
C VAL A 237 -4.85 13.53 -11.46
N ALA A 238 -4.51 14.43 -12.40
CA ALA A 238 -3.79 14.05 -13.61
C ALA A 238 -2.53 13.23 -13.25
N PRO A 239 -2.14 12.22 -14.05
CA PRO A 239 -2.73 11.77 -15.31
C PRO A 239 -3.92 10.81 -15.16
N GLY A 240 -4.50 10.67 -13.96
CA GLY A 240 -5.55 9.70 -13.65
C GLY A 240 -4.98 8.31 -13.42
N VAL A 241 -5.64 7.28 -13.95
CA VAL A 241 -5.23 5.87 -13.79
C VAL A 241 -4.16 5.48 -14.80
N VAL A 242 -2.93 5.27 -14.31
CA VAL A 242 -1.73 4.91 -15.08
C VAL A 242 -0.89 3.86 -14.34
N PRO A 243 0.08 3.19 -14.97
CA PRO A 243 0.99 2.31 -14.24
C PRO A 243 1.79 3.10 -13.20
N ALA A 244 2.17 2.46 -12.10
CA ALA A 244 2.80 3.14 -10.98
C ALA A 244 4.06 3.94 -11.34
N SER A 245 4.82 3.55 -12.36
CA SER A 245 6.00 4.31 -12.83
C SER A 245 5.66 5.60 -13.59
N GLU A 246 4.44 5.76 -14.07
CA GLU A 246 4.01 6.89 -14.91
C GLU A 246 3.31 8.00 -14.14
N TRP A 247 2.92 7.75 -12.89
CA TRP A 247 2.29 8.78 -12.06
C TRP A 247 3.36 9.75 -11.55
N HIS A 248 3.35 10.99 -12.08
CA HIS A 248 4.27 12.09 -11.75
C HIS A 248 5.74 11.65 -11.58
N PRO A 249 6.39 11.07 -12.62
CA PRO A 249 7.78 10.64 -12.54
C PRO A 249 8.70 11.83 -12.28
N ASP A 250 9.79 11.59 -11.55
CA ASP A 250 10.82 12.61 -11.33
C ASP A 250 11.47 13.04 -12.65
N GLN A 251 11.95 14.28 -12.70
CA GLN A 251 12.61 14.80 -13.88
C GLN A 251 13.84 13.95 -14.23
N GLY A 252 13.89 13.43 -15.47
CA GLY A 252 14.97 12.57 -15.94
C GLY A 252 14.87 11.10 -15.51
N ALA A 253 13.80 10.70 -14.82
CA ALA A 253 13.55 9.30 -14.51
C ALA A 253 13.37 8.48 -15.79
N VAL A 254 14.01 7.30 -15.81
CA VAL A 254 13.78 6.31 -16.87
C VAL A 254 12.50 5.57 -16.52
N ILE A 255 11.44 5.82 -17.30
CA ILE A 255 10.15 5.15 -17.12
C ILE A 255 10.22 3.79 -17.83
N PRO A 256 10.01 2.67 -17.13
CA PRO A 256 9.92 1.35 -17.77
C PRO A 256 8.75 1.28 -18.77
N ALA A 257 8.77 0.29 -19.65
CA ALA A 257 7.63 0.06 -20.54
C ALA A 257 6.37 -0.23 -19.71
N ARG A 258 5.20 0.23 -20.17
CA ARG A 258 3.91 -0.02 -19.50
C ARG A 258 3.70 -1.49 -19.13
N SER A 259 4.02 -2.37 -20.08
CA SER A 259 3.89 -3.82 -19.93
C SER A 259 4.80 -4.43 -18.86
N ASP A 260 5.81 -3.68 -18.40
CA ASP A 260 6.74 -4.10 -17.37
C ASP A 260 6.26 -3.74 -15.96
N ILE A 261 5.16 -2.99 -15.82
CA ILE A 261 4.62 -2.56 -14.54
C ILE A 261 3.20 -3.11 -14.36
N ASN A 262 3.09 -4.20 -13.61
CA ASN A 262 1.84 -4.89 -13.32
C ASN A 262 1.04 -4.27 -12.16
N VAL A 263 1.17 -2.95 -11.96
CA VAL A 263 0.52 -2.21 -10.86
C VAL A 263 -0.08 -0.92 -11.41
N TRP A 264 -1.40 -0.80 -11.36
CA TRP A 264 -2.09 0.46 -11.59
C TRP A 264 -1.94 1.37 -10.37
N ALA A 265 -1.96 2.68 -10.62
CA ALA A 265 -1.97 3.70 -9.59
C ALA A 265 -2.84 4.88 -9.98
N ALA A 266 -3.41 5.54 -8.97
CA ALA A 266 -4.14 6.78 -9.13
C ALA A 266 -4.18 7.56 -7.82
N VAL A 267 -4.41 8.86 -7.95
CA VAL A 267 -4.69 9.79 -6.86
C VAL A 267 -5.99 10.51 -7.17
N GLY A 268 -6.91 10.55 -6.21
CA GLY A 268 -8.20 11.23 -6.37
C GLY A 268 -8.49 12.14 -5.19
N ARG A 269 -8.94 13.36 -5.46
CA ARG A 269 -9.38 14.33 -4.45
C ARG A 269 -10.87 14.11 -4.16
N LYS A 270 -11.23 14.04 -2.88
CA LYS A 270 -12.62 14.10 -2.43
C LYS A 270 -13.14 15.54 -2.61
N PRO A 271 -14.24 15.77 -3.37
CA PRO A 271 -14.81 17.09 -3.61
C PRO A 271 -15.04 17.91 -2.34
#